data_AF-A0A846ZN11-F1
#
_entry.id   AF-A0A846ZN11-F1
#
_cell.length_a   1.000
_cell.length_b   1.000
_cell.length_c   1.000
_cell.angle_alpha   90.00
_cell.angle_beta   90.00
_cell.angle_gamma   90.00
#
_symmetry.space_group_name_H-M   'P 1'
#
loop_
_entity.id
_entity.type
_entity.pdbx_description
1 polymer ?
#
loop_
_entity_poly.entity_id
_entity_poly.type
_entity_poly.pdbx_seq_one_letter_code
_entity_poly.pdbx_strand_id
1 'polypeptide(L)'
;MNARSTHPDIVDARTPLSERFFRSPLYPLRNAALPTLVALSIAHILTDLLPGLVSFAAGQVVWASIILYAMESLRRTADGYADPPEITMYGDYAPAITMLVLQKLGYTALYIALMPHPMAWLVLLAFIVLLPVIATALAFEDSLLGALHPARWGRAIYVFGPAYLLPVFVGLLEYLSYIGYIVAGSWLGHALWFTLVIYLCLLQFHLLGVLIHKHHEELGHQPDADVLSAASGRNEDDDLLRDVAELIADNEHGTAESLLRDRLRERHPTASLFEAHRNLLRQRGDRDALLRYAQSHLALLLNEDQVRPALRLATECIHLDPNFMPDQPESAARLADAAAAQGMTQLALKLARGYPNRWPRDGRAPYYGLLAARLLAERMGQAAEAGVLANKLLQAFGDRPERAEIEAFLHAHDLHPNRGGATA
;
A
#
# COMPACT_ATOMS: atom_id res chain seq x y z
N MET A 1 -16.53 0.84 1.54
CA MET A 1 -15.52 0.33 2.50
C MET A 1 -14.43 -0.33 1.68
N ASN A 2 -13.37 0.41 1.37
CA ASN A 2 -12.21 -0.15 0.68
C ASN A 2 -11.42 -0.96 1.71
N ALA A 3 -11.20 -2.24 1.42
CA ALA A 3 -10.22 -3.04 2.12
C ALA A 3 -8.85 -2.39 1.90
N ARG A 4 -8.39 -1.60 2.89
CA ARG A 4 -7.00 -1.17 2.95
C ARG A 4 -6.17 -2.44 3.10
N SER A 5 -5.26 -2.66 2.16
CA SER A 5 -4.17 -3.61 2.30
C SER A 5 -3.52 -3.37 3.66
N THR A 6 -3.52 -4.38 4.53
CA THR A 6 -2.90 -4.36 5.86
C THR A 6 -1.37 -4.45 5.79
N HIS A 7 -0.77 -3.96 4.70
CA HIS A 7 0.66 -3.83 4.57
C HIS A 7 0.99 -2.35 4.76
N PRO A 8 1.84 -2.00 5.75
CA PRO A 8 2.26 -0.62 5.93
C PRO A 8 2.92 -0.13 4.63
N ASP A 9 2.54 1.06 4.15
CA ASP A 9 3.23 1.68 3.02
C ASP A 9 4.67 2.00 3.45
N ILE A 10 5.64 1.33 2.83
CA ILE A 10 7.07 1.53 3.06
C ILE A 10 7.54 2.61 2.08
N VAL A 11 8.36 3.55 2.56
CA VAL A 11 9.01 4.54 1.70
C VAL A 11 10.01 3.80 0.82
N ASP A 12 9.88 3.92 -0.50
CA ASP A 12 10.95 3.50 -1.40
C ASP A 12 12.20 4.35 -1.08
N ALA A 13 13.22 3.70 -0.51
CA ALA A 13 14.49 4.30 -0.13
C ALA A 13 15.18 5.03 -1.30
N ARG A 14 14.80 4.71 -2.55
CA ARG A 14 15.32 5.32 -3.78
C ARG A 14 14.59 6.59 -4.20
N THR A 15 13.51 6.99 -3.51
CA THR A 15 12.83 8.27 -3.79
C THR A 15 13.83 9.41 -3.60
N PRO A 16 14.09 10.24 -4.63
CA PRO A 16 15.04 11.33 -4.52
C PRO A 16 14.74 12.21 -3.32
N LEU A 17 15.78 12.59 -2.58
CA LEU A 17 15.63 13.41 -1.38
C LEU A 17 14.87 14.72 -1.67
N SER A 18 15.10 15.32 -2.84
CA SER A 18 14.37 16.50 -3.31
C SER A 18 12.87 16.25 -3.41
N GLU A 19 12.46 15.12 -3.99
CA GLU A 19 11.05 14.74 -4.10
C GLU A 19 10.42 14.49 -2.73
N ARG A 20 11.13 13.80 -1.81
CA ARG A 20 10.67 13.62 -0.43
C ARG A 20 10.49 14.96 0.27
N PHE A 21 11.40 15.92 0.07
CA PHE A 21 11.28 17.26 0.62
C PHE A 21 10.13 18.07 0.03
N PHE A 22 9.92 18.04 -1.29
CA PHE A 22 8.79 18.74 -1.91
C PHE A 22 7.43 18.19 -1.45
N ARG A 23 7.37 16.91 -1.09
CA ARG A 23 6.16 16.26 -0.54
C ARG A 23 6.03 16.43 0.98
N SER A 24 7.11 16.74 1.70
CA SER A 24 7.12 16.82 3.18
C SER A 24 6.09 17.81 3.75
N PRO A 25 5.82 19.00 3.16
CA PRO A 25 4.77 19.90 3.65
C PRO A 25 3.37 19.27 3.68
N LEU A 26 3.11 18.24 2.90
CA LEU A 26 1.83 17.53 2.93
C LEU A 26 1.76 16.50 4.06
N TYR A 27 2.88 16.12 4.69
CA TYR A 27 2.91 15.06 5.70
C TYR A 27 1.95 15.31 6.87
N PRO A 28 1.91 16.50 7.52
CA PRO A 28 0.96 16.74 8.61
C PRO A 28 -0.51 16.73 8.19
N LEU A 29 -0.78 16.79 6.87
CA LEU A 29 -2.13 16.81 6.29
C LEU A 29 -2.56 15.45 5.74
N ARG A 30 -1.76 14.39 5.93
CA ARG A 30 -2.03 13.04 5.43
C ARG A 30 -2.48 12.09 6.53
N ASN A 31 -3.34 11.15 6.16
CA ASN A 31 -3.72 9.96 6.93
C ASN A 31 -3.98 10.26 8.42
N ALA A 32 -3.24 9.62 9.34
CA ALA A 32 -3.43 9.78 10.79
C ALA A 32 -2.90 11.11 11.36
N ALA A 33 -2.00 11.81 10.66
CA ALA A 33 -1.43 13.06 11.15
C ALA A 33 -2.46 14.20 11.15
N LEU A 34 -3.29 14.30 10.11
CA LEU A 34 -4.33 15.33 10.02
C LEU A 34 -5.35 15.26 11.17
N PRO A 35 -6.02 14.12 11.45
CA PRO A 35 -6.95 14.02 12.57
C PRO A 35 -6.24 14.23 13.91
N THR A 36 -4.99 13.79 14.09
CA THR A 36 -4.22 14.07 15.31
C THR A 36 -3.93 15.56 15.48
N LEU A 37 -3.52 16.26 14.40
CA LEU A 37 -3.30 17.70 14.40
C LEU A 37 -4.59 18.45 14.78
N VAL A 38 -5.72 18.08 14.16
CA VAL A 38 -7.03 18.68 14.47
C VAL A 38 -7.43 18.39 15.91
N ALA A 39 -7.28 17.15 16.39
CA ALA A 39 -7.62 16.77 17.75
C ALA A 39 -6.78 17.53 18.80
N LEU A 40 -5.47 17.64 18.58
CA LEU A 40 -4.57 18.38 19.50
C LEU A 40 -4.82 19.88 19.46
N SER A 41 -5.16 20.43 18.30
CA SER A 41 -5.55 21.85 18.16
C SER A 41 -6.85 22.14 18.93
N ILE A 42 -7.87 21.28 18.79
CA ILE A 42 -9.12 21.38 19.55
C ILE A 42 -8.85 21.19 21.04
N ALA A 43 -8.07 20.18 21.43
CA ALA A 43 -7.75 19.91 22.82
C ALA A 43 -7.11 21.13 23.49
N HIS A 44 -6.18 21.81 22.81
CA HIS A 44 -5.57 23.03 23.31
C HIS A 44 -6.58 24.16 23.51
N ILE A 45 -7.45 24.41 22.52
CA ILE A 45 -8.53 25.41 22.64
C ILE A 45 -9.44 25.10 23.83
N LEU A 46 -9.73 23.82 24.08
CA LEU A 46 -10.51 23.40 25.24
C LEU A 46 -9.77 23.63 26.57
N THR A 47 -8.44 23.59 26.58
CA THR A 47 -7.67 23.93 27.80
C THR A 47 -7.81 25.41 28.18
N ASP A 48 -8.04 26.30 27.21
CA ASP A 48 -8.27 27.74 27.47
C ASP A 48 -9.62 28.00 28.17
N LEU A 49 -10.56 27.05 28.15
CA LEU A 49 -11.83 27.15 28.87
C LEU A 49 -11.70 26.83 30.37
N LEU A 50 -10.58 26.22 30.77
CA LEU A 50 -10.33 25.85 32.16
C LEU A 50 -9.82 27.07 32.95
N PRO A 51 -10.08 27.15 34.27
CA PRO A 51 -9.62 28.27 35.06
C PRO A 51 -8.16 28.12 35.54
N GLY A 52 -7.39 29.21 35.43
CA GLY A 52 -6.12 29.43 36.15
C GLY A 52 -5.07 28.33 35.95
N LEU A 53 -4.55 27.80 37.06
CA LEU A 53 -3.47 26.80 37.05
C LEU A 53 -3.87 25.49 36.33
N VAL A 54 -5.15 25.14 36.33
CA VAL A 54 -5.65 23.93 35.67
C VAL A 54 -5.51 24.05 34.15
N SER A 55 -5.85 25.21 33.58
CA SER A 55 -5.63 25.48 32.16
C SER A 55 -4.15 25.40 31.80
N PHE A 56 -3.27 26.05 32.59
CA PHE A 56 -1.84 26.00 32.37
C PHE A 56 -1.28 24.57 32.37
N ALA A 57 -1.66 23.77 33.38
CA ALA A 57 -1.22 22.39 33.51
C ALA A 57 -1.75 21.51 32.35
N ALA A 58 -3.03 21.63 32.01
CA ALA A 58 -3.62 20.94 30.86
C ALA A 58 -2.93 21.31 29.55
N GLY A 59 -2.62 22.60 29.34
CA GLY A 59 -1.86 23.07 28.18
C GLY A 59 -0.46 22.47 28.10
N GLN A 60 0.24 22.26 29.23
CA GLN A 60 1.53 21.57 29.21
C GLN A 60 1.39 20.09 28.83
N VAL A 61 0.32 19.42 29.27
CA VAL A 61 0.04 18.02 28.90
C VAL A 61 -0.25 17.91 27.40
N VAL A 62 -1.06 18.82 26.85
CA VAL A 62 -1.30 18.87 25.39
C VAL A 62 0.02 19.12 24.66
N TRP A 63 0.87 20.02 25.18
CA TRP A 63 2.13 20.31 24.50
C TRP A 63 3.12 19.14 24.52
N ALA A 64 3.24 18.46 25.65
CA ALA A 64 3.98 17.20 25.77
C ALA A 64 3.44 16.13 24.80
N SER A 65 2.11 16.04 24.66
CA SER A 65 1.44 15.11 23.74
C SER A 65 1.81 15.36 22.28
N ILE A 66 1.93 16.63 21.87
CA ILE A 66 2.35 16.98 20.52
C ILE A 66 3.81 16.57 20.29
N ILE A 67 4.71 16.83 21.25
CA ILE A 67 6.12 16.43 21.14
C ILE A 67 6.27 14.91 21.09
N LEU A 68 5.51 14.18 21.91
CA LEU A 68 5.49 12.70 21.87
C LEU A 68 5.08 12.20 20.49
N TYR A 69 3.99 12.73 19.94
CA TYR A 69 3.52 12.35 18.61
C TYR A 69 4.51 12.75 17.51
N ALA A 70 5.19 13.89 17.66
CA ALA A 70 6.22 14.34 16.73
C ALA A 70 7.46 13.42 16.78
N MET A 71 7.92 13.02 17.97
CA MET A 71 9.01 12.03 18.13
C MET A 71 8.65 10.68 17.53
N GLU A 72 7.42 10.23 17.72
CA GLU A 72 6.95 8.98 17.10
C GLU A 72 6.91 9.10 15.58
N SER A 73 6.47 10.26 15.06
CA SER A 73 6.53 10.55 13.62
C SER A 73 7.95 10.56 13.07
N LEU A 74 8.90 11.11 13.83
CA LEU A 74 10.34 11.09 13.52
C LEU A 74 10.87 9.65 13.45
N ARG A 75 10.62 8.83 14.48
CA ARG A 75 11.04 7.42 14.53
C ARG A 75 10.45 6.63 13.38
N ARG A 76 9.13 6.66 13.23
CA ARG A 76 8.41 5.96 12.17
C ARG A 76 8.88 6.35 10.77
N THR A 77 9.18 7.63 10.54
CA THR A 77 9.75 8.08 9.26
C THR A 77 11.20 7.60 9.08
N ALA A 78 12.01 7.62 10.14
CA ALA A 78 13.39 7.12 10.13
C ALA A 78 13.47 5.62 9.83
N ASP A 79 12.50 4.87 10.35
CA ASP A 79 12.36 3.43 10.16
C ASP A 79 11.81 3.04 8.78
N GLY A 80 11.55 4.02 7.92
CA GLY A 80 11.18 3.79 6.52
C GLY A 80 9.69 3.66 6.26
N TYR A 81 8.82 3.97 7.22
CA TYR A 81 7.37 3.98 6.99
C TYR A 81 6.92 5.29 6.34
N ALA A 82 6.08 5.19 5.31
CA ALA A 82 5.58 6.35 4.56
C ALA A 82 4.41 7.04 5.24
N ASP A 83 3.68 6.29 6.08
CA ASP A 83 2.49 6.74 6.77
C ASP A 83 2.78 7.23 8.18
N PRO A 84 2.13 8.34 8.60
CA PRO A 84 2.23 8.82 9.97
C PRO A 84 1.70 7.80 10.97
N PRO A 85 2.15 7.86 12.22
CA PRO A 85 1.75 6.90 13.24
C PRO A 85 0.26 7.00 13.56
N GLU A 86 -0.40 5.85 13.60
CA GLU A 86 -1.69 5.69 14.28
C GLU A 86 -1.41 5.77 15.78
N ILE A 87 -2.19 6.57 16.51
CA ILE A 87 -1.88 6.98 17.89
C ILE A 87 -1.65 5.75 18.78
N THR A 88 -0.39 5.47 19.12
CA THR A 88 -0.01 4.53 20.18
C THR A 88 0.85 5.26 21.20
N MET A 89 0.23 5.73 22.27
CA MET A 89 0.90 6.43 23.38
C MET A 89 1.40 5.43 24.43
N TYR A 90 2.39 4.60 24.07
CA TYR A 90 3.03 3.69 25.02
C TYR A 90 4.56 3.82 24.88
N GLY A 91 5.23 4.34 25.92
CA GLY A 91 6.69 4.52 25.91
C GLY A 91 7.21 5.39 27.05
N ASP A 92 8.54 5.58 27.08
CA ASP A 92 9.21 6.51 27.99
C ASP A 92 8.92 7.96 27.59
N TYR A 93 8.36 8.73 28.53
CA TYR A 93 8.02 10.14 28.33
C TYR A 93 9.21 11.08 28.55
N ALA A 94 10.31 10.61 29.14
CA ALA A 94 11.42 11.46 29.54
C ALA A 94 12.05 12.25 28.38
N PRO A 95 12.25 11.68 27.17
CA PRO A 95 12.76 12.44 26.03
C PRO A 95 11.82 13.56 25.58
N ALA A 96 10.51 13.31 25.57
CA ALA A 96 9.52 14.33 25.20
C ALA A 96 9.45 15.46 26.23
N ILE A 97 9.50 15.12 27.53
CA ILE A 97 9.54 16.11 28.61
C ILE A 97 10.84 16.93 28.52
N THR A 98 11.98 16.30 28.23
CA THR A 98 13.26 16.99 28.04
C THR A 98 13.17 17.97 26.86
N MET A 99 12.63 17.53 25.73
CA MET A 99 12.42 18.38 24.56
C MET A 99 11.44 19.53 24.86
N LEU A 100 10.37 19.27 25.61
CA LEU A 100 9.44 20.31 26.08
C LEU A 100 10.18 21.39 26.87
N VAL A 101 11.00 21.00 27.83
CA VAL A 101 11.80 21.94 28.65
C VAL A 101 12.76 22.73 27.76
N LEU A 102 13.49 22.09 26.85
CA LEU A 102 14.40 22.76 25.92
C LEU A 102 13.68 23.77 25.02
N GLN A 103 12.48 23.43 24.55
CA GLN A 103 11.68 24.35 23.75
C GLN A 103 11.20 25.55 24.59
N LYS A 104 10.81 25.34 25.86
CA LYS A 104 10.50 26.45 26.78
C LYS A 104 11.71 27.35 27.01
N LEU A 105 12.90 26.80 27.17
CA LEU A 105 14.15 27.58 27.26
C LEU A 105 14.39 28.39 25.98
N GLY A 106 14.12 27.83 24.81
CA GLY A 106 14.17 28.54 23.54
C GLY A 106 13.19 29.72 23.48
N TYR A 107 11.94 29.53 23.90
CA TYR A 107 10.96 30.62 23.99
C TYR A 107 11.40 31.69 25.01
N THR A 108 11.98 31.31 26.15
CA THR A 108 12.59 32.26 27.10
C THR A 108 13.74 33.04 26.46
N ALA A 109 14.62 32.38 25.70
CA ALA A 109 15.69 33.04 24.97
C ALA A 109 15.15 34.05 23.94
N LEU A 110 14.06 33.70 23.25
CA LEU A 110 13.36 34.64 22.36
C LEU A 110 12.83 35.86 23.11
N TYR A 111 12.16 35.67 24.25
CA TYR A 111 11.70 36.80 25.07
C TYR A 111 12.84 37.73 25.50
N ILE A 112 13.99 37.19 25.87
CA ILE A 112 15.19 37.97 26.20
C ILE A 112 15.75 38.68 24.96
N ALA A 113 15.73 38.03 23.79
CA ALA A 113 16.21 38.60 22.53
C ALA A 113 15.35 39.77 22.02
N LEU A 114 14.05 39.79 22.34
CA LEU A 114 13.16 40.91 22.04
C LEU A 114 13.46 42.16 22.89
N MET A 115 14.25 42.04 23.96
CA MET A 115 14.79 43.15 24.74
C MET A 115 16.08 43.69 24.09
N PRO A 116 16.61 44.87 24.46
CA PRO A 116 17.80 45.46 23.83
C PRO A 116 19.12 44.75 24.23
N HIS A 117 19.21 43.45 23.94
CA HIS A 117 20.35 42.57 24.24
C HIS A 117 20.79 41.81 22.97
N PRO A 118 21.71 42.36 22.15
CA PRO A 118 22.07 41.77 20.86
C PRO A 118 22.67 40.36 20.97
N MET A 119 23.33 40.02 22.08
CA MET A 119 23.88 38.68 22.31
C MET A 119 22.80 37.59 22.46
N ALA A 120 21.58 37.96 22.89
CA ALA A 120 20.49 37.00 23.04
C ALA A 120 19.98 36.47 21.69
N TRP A 121 20.10 37.24 20.61
CA TRP A 121 19.82 36.77 19.25
C TRP A 121 20.79 35.69 18.79
N LEU A 122 22.07 35.78 19.15
CA LEU A 122 23.07 34.74 18.85
C LEU A 122 22.77 33.45 19.62
N VAL A 123 22.37 33.57 20.90
CA VAL A 123 21.98 32.42 21.73
C VAL A 123 20.72 31.76 21.16
N LEU A 124 19.71 32.54 20.78
CA LEU A 124 18.50 32.02 20.15
C LEU A 124 18.82 31.31 18.83
N LEU A 125 19.66 31.90 17.98
CA LEU A 125 20.06 31.28 16.71
C LEU A 125 20.79 29.96 16.95
N ALA A 126 21.69 29.90 17.94
CA ALA A 126 22.34 28.65 18.33
C ALA A 126 21.31 27.61 18.80
N PHE A 127 20.30 28.00 19.60
CA PHE A 127 19.20 27.13 20.00
C PHE A 127 18.42 26.58 18.80
N ILE A 128 18.03 27.44 17.86
CA ILE A 128 17.28 27.05 16.64
C ILE A 128 18.09 26.05 15.80
N VAL A 129 19.41 26.25 15.71
CA VAL A 129 20.30 25.34 14.97
C VAL A 129 20.52 24.02 15.69
N LEU A 130 20.57 24.01 17.03
CA LEU A 130 20.88 22.80 17.81
C LEU A 130 19.65 21.96 18.18
N LEU A 131 18.47 22.57 18.33
CA LEU A 131 17.24 21.86 18.71
C LEU A 131 16.91 20.66 17.80
N PRO A 132 17.01 20.76 16.46
CA PRO A 132 16.67 19.62 15.59
C PRO A 132 17.57 18.41 15.84
N VAL A 133 18.89 18.59 15.99
CA VAL A 133 19.80 17.48 16.26
C VAL A 133 19.72 16.97 17.70
N ILE A 134 19.34 17.81 18.66
CA ILE A 134 19.01 17.34 20.01
C ILE A 134 17.75 16.48 19.97
N ALA A 135 16.75 16.84 19.16
CA ALA A 135 15.54 16.04 18.98
C ALA A 135 15.85 14.66 18.38
N THR A 136 16.76 14.57 17.40
CA THR A 136 17.20 13.26 16.88
C THR A 136 17.93 12.46 17.95
N ALA A 137 18.83 13.08 18.70
CA ALA A 137 19.55 12.38 19.76
C ALA A 137 18.59 11.86 20.85
N LEU A 138 17.61 12.67 21.28
CA LEU A 138 16.59 12.26 22.26
C LEU A 138 15.67 11.15 21.73
N ALA A 139 15.45 11.08 20.42
CA ALA A 139 14.58 10.07 19.83
C ALA A 139 15.24 8.68 19.73
N PHE A 140 16.56 8.59 19.55
CA PHE A 140 17.26 7.33 19.25
C PHE A 140 18.26 6.88 20.32
N GLU A 141 18.59 7.71 21.31
CA GLU A 141 19.55 7.34 22.36
C GLU A 141 18.85 6.79 23.61
N ASP A 142 19.41 5.72 24.17
CA ASP A 142 18.93 5.10 25.42
C ASP A 142 19.19 5.95 26.68
N SER A 143 20.08 6.95 26.59
CA SER A 143 20.46 7.80 27.73
C SER A 143 20.31 9.28 27.42
N LEU A 144 19.61 10.01 28.30
CA LEU A 144 19.40 11.45 28.17
C LEU A 144 20.72 12.24 28.20
N LEU A 145 21.66 11.84 29.07
CA LEU A 145 22.97 12.47 29.15
C LEU A 145 23.79 12.23 27.88
N GLY A 146 23.71 11.03 27.31
CA GLY A 146 24.32 10.74 26.02
C GLY A 146 23.70 11.54 24.88
N ALA A 147 22.37 11.71 24.88
CA ALA A 147 21.66 12.51 23.88
C ALA A 147 22.12 13.98 23.86
N LEU A 148 22.59 14.49 25.01
CA LEU A 148 23.06 15.87 25.15
C LEU A 148 24.57 16.06 24.90
N HIS A 149 25.26 15.08 24.32
CA HIS A 149 26.70 15.15 24.08
C HIS A 149 27.05 15.92 22.78
N PRO A 150 27.80 17.04 22.83
CA PRO A 150 28.02 17.91 21.67
C PRO A 150 28.71 17.25 20.48
N ALA A 151 29.59 16.28 20.71
CA ALA A 151 30.26 15.56 19.62
C ALA A 151 29.28 14.79 18.71
N ARG A 152 28.16 14.31 19.27
CA ARG A 152 27.13 13.59 18.51
C ARG A 152 26.32 14.54 17.65
N TRP A 153 26.01 15.72 18.19
CA TRP A 153 25.36 16.78 17.44
C TRP A 153 26.21 17.19 16.22
N GLY A 154 27.51 17.41 16.43
CA GLY A 154 28.44 17.75 15.35
C GLY A 154 28.51 16.66 14.27
N ARG A 155 28.55 15.39 14.67
CA ARG A 155 28.56 14.25 13.73
C ARG A 155 27.28 14.17 12.90
N ALA A 156 26.12 14.27 13.54
CA ALA A 156 24.83 14.19 12.84
C ALA A 156 24.65 15.37 11.87
N ILE A 157 24.98 16.61 12.29
CA ILE A 157 24.96 17.78 11.39
C ILE A 157 25.89 17.58 10.20
N TYR A 158 27.09 17.02 10.42
CA TYR A 158 28.04 16.73 9.35
C TYR A 158 27.49 15.71 8.34
N VAL A 159 26.92 14.60 8.82
CA VAL A 159 26.32 13.55 7.98
C VAL A 159 25.12 14.07 7.18
N PHE A 160 24.24 14.84 7.82
CA PHE A 160 23.08 15.43 7.13
C PHE A 160 23.48 16.48 6.07
N GLY A 161 24.64 17.13 6.24
CA GLY A 161 25.16 18.13 5.33
C GLY A 161 24.21 19.33 5.15
N PRO A 162 24.19 19.96 3.96
CA PRO A 162 23.36 21.14 3.70
C PRO A 162 21.85 20.93 3.89
N ALA A 163 21.38 19.69 3.76
CA ALA A 163 19.97 19.36 3.92
C ALA A 163 19.47 19.59 5.36
N TYR A 164 20.36 19.64 6.35
CA TYR A 164 20.05 20.01 7.73
C TYR A 164 19.47 21.43 7.87
N LEU A 165 19.73 22.33 6.92
CA LEU A 165 19.18 23.69 6.96
C LEU A 165 17.65 23.72 6.82
N LEU A 166 17.02 22.67 6.28
CA LEU A 166 15.56 22.59 6.14
C LEU A 166 14.84 22.50 7.48
N PRO A 167 15.10 21.50 8.36
CA PRO A 167 14.48 21.47 9.69
C PRO A 167 14.87 22.68 10.56
N VAL A 168 16.07 23.26 10.36
CA VAL A 168 16.46 24.53 11.02
C VAL A 168 15.58 25.69 10.55
N PHE A 169 15.33 25.79 9.24
CA PHE A 169 14.43 26.81 8.67
C PHE A 169 12.99 26.66 9.17
N VAL A 170 12.48 25.43 9.26
CA VAL A 170 11.15 25.17 9.86
C VAL A 170 11.11 25.61 11.33
N GLY A 171 12.18 25.34 12.10
CA GLY A 171 12.31 25.85 13.46
C GLY A 171 12.33 27.38 13.52
N LEU A 172 13.03 28.05 12.60
CA LEU A 172 13.01 29.51 12.50
C LEU A 172 11.59 30.04 12.23
N LEU A 173 10.83 29.40 11.33
CA LEU A 173 9.44 29.76 11.08
C LEU A 173 8.56 29.59 12.33
N GLU A 174 8.83 28.56 13.15
CA GLU A 174 8.15 28.36 14.43
C GLU A 174 8.32 29.58 15.35
N TYR A 175 9.56 30.01 15.60
CA TYR A 175 9.83 31.19 16.45
C TYR A 175 9.32 32.49 15.83
N LEU A 176 9.42 32.66 14.51
CA LEU A 176 8.88 33.84 13.82
C LEU A 176 7.35 33.90 13.91
N SER A 177 6.67 32.76 13.80
CA SER A 177 5.21 32.68 13.97
C SER A 177 4.78 33.10 15.37
N TYR A 178 5.60 32.81 16.40
CA TYR A 178 5.33 33.22 17.77
C TYR A 178 5.42 34.73 17.96
N ILE A 179 6.39 35.39 17.31
CA ILE A 179 6.47 36.87 17.28
C ILE A 179 5.19 37.42 16.64
N GLY A 180 4.75 36.85 15.52
CA GLY A 180 3.50 37.24 14.84
C GLY A 180 2.28 37.10 15.75
N TYR A 181 2.20 36.01 16.53
CA TYR A 181 1.15 35.81 17.54
C TYR A 181 1.16 36.90 18.63
N ILE A 182 2.33 37.20 19.21
CA ILE A 182 2.46 38.23 20.24
C ILE A 182 1.98 39.59 19.72
N VAL A 183 2.32 39.94 18.47
CA VAL A 183 1.91 41.20 17.84
C VAL A 183 0.40 41.22 17.54
N ALA A 184 -0.18 40.12 17.08
CA ALA A 184 -1.59 40.04 16.74
C ALA A 184 -2.51 40.13 17.97
N GLY A 185 -2.10 39.55 19.11
CA GLY A 185 -2.75 39.75 20.41
C GLY A 185 -4.23 39.33 20.53
N SER A 186 -4.76 38.56 19.58
CA SER A 186 -6.17 38.15 19.54
C SER A 186 -6.34 36.67 19.89
N TRP A 187 -7.52 36.30 20.40
CA TRP A 187 -7.86 34.90 20.68
C TRP A 187 -7.84 34.05 19.41
N LEU A 188 -8.37 34.57 18.30
CA LEU A 188 -8.29 33.90 17.00
C LEU A 188 -6.83 33.74 16.54
N GLY A 189 -5.99 34.75 16.77
CA GLY A 189 -4.55 34.67 16.53
C GLY A 189 -3.87 33.58 17.36
N HIS A 190 -4.28 33.38 18.63
CA HIS A 190 -3.77 32.30 19.47
C HIS A 190 -4.12 30.92 18.89
N ALA A 191 -5.38 30.69 18.54
CA ALA A 191 -5.84 29.42 17.99
C ALA A 191 -5.16 29.09 16.65
N LEU A 192 -5.03 30.09 15.76
CA LEU A 192 -4.35 29.94 14.47
C LEU A 192 -2.85 29.66 14.64
N TRP A 193 -2.18 30.41 15.52
CA TRP A 193 -0.78 30.19 15.83
C TRP A 193 -0.54 28.79 16.40
N PHE A 194 -1.38 28.35 17.34
CA PHE A 194 -1.22 27.02 17.94
C PHE A 194 -1.42 25.90 16.91
N THR A 195 -2.41 26.02 16.03
CA THR A 195 -2.60 25.07 14.93
C THR A 195 -1.38 25.05 14.00
N LEU A 196 -0.82 26.24 13.69
CA LEU A 196 0.39 26.37 12.87
C LEU A 196 1.62 25.78 13.56
N VAL A 197 1.80 25.97 14.88
CA VAL A 197 2.96 25.45 15.61
C VAL A 197 2.94 23.93 15.68
N ILE A 198 1.76 23.30 15.81
CA ILE A 198 1.62 21.84 15.69
C ILE A 198 2.05 21.39 14.29
N TYR A 199 1.53 22.04 13.24
CA TYR A 199 1.89 21.73 11.86
C TYR A 199 3.41 21.79 11.62
N LEU A 200 4.05 22.88 12.04
CA LEU A 200 5.49 23.09 11.87
C LEU A 200 6.32 22.09 12.68
N CYS A 201 5.88 21.76 13.90
CA CYS A 201 6.52 20.74 14.74
C CYS A 201 6.48 19.36 14.05
N LEU A 202 5.31 18.92 13.57
CA LEU A 202 5.20 17.64 12.86
C LEU A 202 6.03 17.62 11.57
N LEU A 203 6.03 18.71 10.82
CA LEU A 203 6.85 18.86 9.62
C LEU A 203 8.35 18.76 9.94
N GLN A 204 8.81 19.44 11.00
CA GLN A 204 10.22 19.45 11.39
C GLN A 204 10.68 18.04 11.79
N PHE A 205 9.91 17.34 12.63
CA PHE A 205 10.24 15.99 13.07
C PHE A 205 10.16 14.97 11.92
N HIS A 206 9.21 15.13 11.00
CA HIS A 206 9.17 14.31 9.78
C HIS A 206 10.42 14.53 8.90
N LEU A 207 10.84 15.79 8.69
CA LEU A 207 12.05 16.11 7.92
C LEU A 207 13.30 15.52 8.55
N LEU A 208 13.40 15.54 9.88
CA LEU A 208 14.48 14.87 10.61
C LEU A 208 14.46 13.35 10.38
N GLY A 209 13.28 12.72 10.38
CA GLY A 209 13.15 11.30 10.08
C GLY A 209 13.53 10.97 8.63
N VAL A 210 13.19 11.84 7.68
CA VAL A 210 13.63 11.71 6.28
C VAL A 210 15.15 11.72 6.17
N LEU A 211 15.82 12.61 6.90
CA LEU A 211 17.28 12.72 6.93
C LEU A 211 17.94 11.49 7.56
N ILE A 212 17.41 11.01 8.69
CA ILE A 212 17.93 9.79 9.35
C ILE A 212 17.72 8.58 8.44
N HIS A 213 16.52 8.39 7.90
CA HIS A 213 16.25 7.27 6.98
C HIS A 213 17.18 7.30 5.77
N LYS A 214 17.48 8.47 5.22
CA LYS A 214 18.40 8.57 4.08
C LYS A 214 19.83 8.20 4.44
N HIS A 215 20.31 8.62 5.60
CA HIS A 215 21.69 8.42 6.05
C HIS A 215 21.80 7.30 7.10
N HIS A 216 20.88 6.33 7.06
CA HIS A 216 20.76 5.31 8.11
C HIS A 216 22.04 4.46 8.20
N GLU A 217 22.66 4.09 7.07
CA GLU A 217 23.94 3.37 7.02
C GLU A 217 25.08 4.15 7.71
N GLU A 218 25.25 5.43 7.39
CA GLU A 218 26.30 6.28 7.95
C GLU A 218 26.12 6.54 9.45
N LEU A 219 24.86 6.53 9.90
CA LEU A 219 24.47 6.70 11.30
C LEU A 219 24.46 5.38 12.07
N GLY A 220 24.63 4.24 11.40
CA GLY A 220 24.50 2.91 12.00
C GLY A 220 23.07 2.58 12.46
N HIS A 221 22.06 3.24 11.89
CA HIS A 221 20.64 2.96 12.13
C HIS A 221 20.17 1.90 11.13
N GLN A 222 19.47 0.87 11.60
CA GLN A 222 18.87 -0.15 10.74
C GLN A 222 17.34 0.09 10.70
N PRO A 223 16.76 0.52 9.56
CA PRO A 223 15.33 0.79 9.47
C PRO A 223 14.49 -0.48 9.65
N ASP A 224 13.49 -0.45 10.53
CA ASP A 224 12.60 -1.61 10.76
C ASP A 224 11.84 -2.05 9.50
N ALA A 225 11.45 -1.10 8.63
CA ALA A 225 10.75 -1.44 7.40
C ALA A 225 11.62 -2.29 6.46
N ASP A 226 12.93 -2.06 6.44
CA ASP A 226 13.87 -2.85 5.62
C ASP A 226 14.02 -4.27 6.17
N VAL A 227 14.06 -4.41 7.50
CA VAL A 227 14.08 -5.72 8.17
C VAL A 227 12.81 -6.51 7.88
N LEU A 228 11.64 -5.87 7.96
CA LEU A 228 10.35 -6.48 7.64
C LEU A 228 10.23 -6.82 6.14
N SER A 229 10.73 -5.95 5.27
CA SER A 229 10.74 -6.19 3.82
C SER A 229 11.63 -7.38 3.46
N ALA A 230 12.84 -7.45 4.03
CA ALA A 230 13.75 -8.59 3.87
C ALA A 230 13.15 -9.89 4.43
N ALA A 231 12.54 -9.86 5.63
CA ALA A 231 11.88 -11.02 6.22
C ALA A 231 10.69 -11.53 5.39
N SER A 232 10.06 -10.65 4.60
CA SER A 232 8.97 -11.00 3.68
C SER A 232 9.44 -11.37 2.27
N GLY A 233 10.74 -11.31 1.99
CA GLY A 233 11.33 -11.56 0.66
C GLY A 233 11.02 -10.48 -0.38
N ARG A 234 10.49 -9.32 0.03
CA ARG A 234 10.09 -8.24 -0.89
C ARG A 234 11.29 -7.49 -1.49
N ASN A 235 12.31 -7.19 -0.68
CA ASN A 235 13.51 -6.52 -1.19
C ASN A 235 14.24 -7.38 -2.23
N GLU A 236 14.27 -8.70 -2.01
CA GLU A 236 14.87 -9.65 -2.97
C GLU A 236 14.11 -9.67 -4.31
N ASP A 237 12.79 -9.53 -4.29
CA ASP A 237 11.97 -9.43 -5.51
C ASP A 237 12.22 -8.14 -6.29
N ASP A 238 12.35 -7.01 -5.58
CA ASP A 238 12.60 -5.71 -6.20
C ASP A 238 14.00 -5.61 -6.80
N ASP A 239 14.99 -6.21 -6.14
CA ASP A 239 16.36 -6.34 -6.66
C ASP A 239 16.38 -7.25 -7.89
N LEU A 240 15.74 -8.42 -7.82
CA LEU A 240 15.62 -9.33 -8.96
C LEU A 240 14.94 -8.66 -10.16
N LEU A 241 13.86 -7.91 -9.96
CA LEU A 241 13.16 -7.20 -11.03
C LEU A 241 14.04 -6.15 -11.72
N ARG A 242 14.98 -5.55 -10.98
CA ARG A 242 15.97 -4.61 -11.51
C ARG A 242 17.00 -5.33 -12.36
N ASP A 243 17.58 -6.41 -11.84
CA ASP A 243 18.55 -7.24 -12.57
C ASP A 243 17.94 -7.78 -13.87
N VAL A 244 16.66 -8.20 -13.80
CA VAL A 244 15.88 -8.61 -14.97
C VAL A 244 15.71 -7.48 -15.98
N ALA A 245 15.45 -6.25 -15.52
CA ALA A 245 15.31 -5.10 -16.42
C ALA A 245 16.64 -4.74 -17.10
N GLU A 246 17.77 -4.82 -16.39
CA GLU A 246 19.11 -4.63 -16.95
C GLU A 246 19.43 -5.71 -17.98
N LEU A 247 19.20 -6.98 -17.67
CA LEU A 247 19.37 -8.08 -18.63
C LEU A 247 18.48 -7.94 -19.87
N ILE A 248 17.26 -7.42 -19.72
CA ILE A 248 16.39 -7.12 -20.87
C ILE A 248 16.97 -5.97 -21.72
N ALA A 249 17.54 -4.94 -21.09
CA ALA A 249 18.19 -3.83 -21.79
C ALA A 249 19.44 -4.28 -22.56
N ASP A 250 20.18 -5.23 -22.01
CA ASP A 250 21.36 -5.86 -22.62
C ASP A 250 21.02 -6.97 -23.62
N ASN A 251 19.73 -7.15 -23.94
CA ASN A 251 19.21 -8.15 -24.88
C ASN A 251 19.47 -9.62 -24.43
N GLU A 252 19.73 -9.84 -23.13
CA GLU A 252 19.92 -11.14 -22.48
C GLU A 252 18.60 -11.76 -21.98
N HIS A 253 17.60 -11.85 -22.88
CA HIS A 253 16.26 -12.30 -22.53
C HIS A 253 16.16 -13.77 -22.02
N GLY A 254 17.16 -14.61 -22.31
CA GLY A 254 17.22 -15.99 -21.84
C GLY A 254 17.56 -16.07 -20.34
N THR A 255 18.57 -15.32 -19.92
CA THR A 255 19.02 -15.19 -18.52
C THR A 255 17.94 -14.54 -17.67
N ALA A 256 17.32 -13.46 -18.16
CA ALA A 256 16.19 -12.80 -17.50
C ALA A 256 15.03 -13.78 -17.25
N GLU A 257 14.72 -14.65 -18.23
CA GLU A 257 13.65 -15.63 -18.08
C GLU A 257 14.00 -16.71 -17.06
N SER A 258 15.24 -17.22 -17.05
CA SER A 258 15.63 -18.25 -16.07
C SER A 258 15.55 -17.73 -14.64
N LEU A 259 16.07 -16.51 -14.39
CA LEU A 259 16.04 -15.87 -13.08
C LEU A 259 14.60 -15.68 -12.58
N LEU A 260 13.72 -15.14 -13.41
CA LEU A 260 12.30 -15.00 -13.07
C LEU A 260 11.64 -16.36 -12.80
N ARG A 261 11.92 -17.37 -13.64
CA ARG A 261 11.32 -18.71 -13.50
C ARG A 261 11.74 -19.39 -12.21
N ASP A 262 13.01 -19.25 -11.83
CA ASP A 262 13.54 -19.85 -10.60
C ASP A 262 12.94 -19.19 -9.37
N ARG A 263 12.85 -17.85 -9.33
CA ARG A 263 12.15 -17.14 -8.25
C ARG A 263 10.66 -17.47 -8.18
N LEU A 264 9.98 -17.59 -9.33
CA LEU A 264 8.56 -17.95 -9.39
C LEU A 264 8.27 -19.38 -8.90
N ARG A 265 9.27 -20.26 -8.81
CA ARG A 265 9.13 -21.62 -8.25
C ARG A 265 9.20 -21.64 -6.72
N GLU A 266 9.71 -20.57 -6.10
CA GLU A 266 9.81 -20.46 -4.65
C GLU A 266 8.45 -20.14 -4.02
N ARG A 267 8.39 -20.16 -2.68
CA ARG A 267 7.13 -19.97 -1.95
C ARG A 267 6.74 -18.48 -1.94
N HIS A 268 5.49 -18.18 -2.30
CA HIS A 268 4.87 -16.84 -2.27
C HIS A 268 5.48 -15.77 -3.22
N PRO A 269 5.57 -16.03 -4.54
CA PRO A 269 5.97 -15.01 -5.50
C PRO A 269 5.01 -13.81 -5.52
N THR A 270 5.56 -12.61 -5.64
CA THR A 270 4.79 -11.37 -5.74
C THR A 270 4.11 -11.20 -7.10
N ALA A 271 2.98 -10.46 -7.11
CA ALA A 271 2.26 -10.16 -8.35
C ALA A 271 3.14 -9.46 -9.41
N SER A 272 4.06 -8.60 -8.97
CA SER A 272 5.02 -7.90 -9.84
C SER A 272 5.95 -8.85 -10.59
N LEU A 273 6.46 -9.90 -9.94
CA LEU A 273 7.22 -10.96 -10.60
C LEU A 273 6.39 -11.69 -11.65
N PHE A 274 5.12 -11.97 -11.36
CA PHE A 274 4.22 -12.61 -12.32
C PHE A 274 4.04 -11.75 -13.58
N GLU A 275 3.85 -10.43 -13.40
CA GLU A 275 3.68 -9.50 -14.51
C GLU A 275 4.96 -9.33 -15.34
N ALA A 276 6.13 -9.24 -14.69
CA ALA A 276 7.42 -9.12 -15.35
C ALA A 276 7.71 -10.32 -16.26
N HIS A 277 7.52 -11.54 -15.74
CA HIS A 277 7.69 -12.76 -16.54
C HIS A 277 6.73 -12.83 -17.72
N ARG A 278 5.45 -12.47 -17.51
CA ARG A 278 4.47 -12.40 -18.59
C ARG A 278 4.87 -11.40 -19.68
N ASN A 279 5.35 -10.22 -19.30
CA ASN A 279 5.76 -9.18 -20.25
C ASN A 279 6.97 -9.64 -21.07
N LEU A 280 7.94 -10.31 -20.44
CA LEU A 280 9.10 -10.89 -21.12
C LEU A 280 8.68 -11.95 -22.15
N LEU A 281 7.78 -12.88 -21.79
CA LEU A 281 7.27 -13.88 -22.73
C LEU A 281 6.51 -13.26 -23.91
N ARG A 282 5.74 -12.19 -23.66
CA ARG A 282 5.06 -11.43 -24.73
C ARG A 282 6.04 -10.78 -25.70
N GLN A 283 7.10 -10.16 -25.20
CA GLN A 283 8.13 -9.52 -26.03
C GLN A 283 8.84 -10.54 -26.93
N ARG A 284 9.08 -11.75 -26.44
CA ARG A 284 9.70 -12.84 -27.20
C ARG A 284 8.76 -13.53 -28.19
N GLY A 285 7.46 -13.30 -28.10
CA GLY A 285 6.46 -13.97 -28.94
C GLY A 285 6.32 -15.47 -28.66
N ASP A 286 6.82 -15.98 -27.52
CA ASP A 286 6.72 -17.40 -27.16
C ASP A 286 5.33 -17.70 -26.58
N ARG A 287 4.38 -17.86 -27.51
CA ARG A 287 2.96 -18.10 -27.19
C ARG A 287 2.76 -19.39 -26.40
N ASP A 288 3.49 -20.45 -26.71
CA ASP A 288 3.32 -21.73 -26.04
C ASP A 288 3.81 -21.68 -24.59
N ALA A 289 4.93 -20.98 -24.33
CA ALA A 289 5.40 -20.73 -22.97
C ALA A 289 4.39 -19.88 -22.18
N LEU A 290 3.82 -18.85 -22.81
CA LEU A 290 2.84 -17.98 -22.19
C LEU A 290 1.57 -18.75 -21.78
N LEU A 291 1.06 -19.64 -22.64
CA LEU A 291 -0.10 -20.46 -22.33
C LEU A 291 0.19 -21.48 -21.22
N ARG A 292 1.35 -22.15 -21.24
CA ARG A 292 1.75 -23.07 -20.15
C ARG A 292 1.84 -22.34 -18.82
N TYR A 293 2.42 -21.15 -18.81
CA TYR A 293 2.53 -20.34 -17.60
C TYR A 293 1.15 -19.87 -17.09
N ALA A 294 0.28 -19.45 -18.01
CA ALA A 294 -1.06 -19.02 -17.65
C ALA A 294 -1.88 -20.12 -16.96
N GLN A 295 -1.66 -21.40 -17.30
CA GLN A 295 -2.29 -22.52 -16.61
C GLN A 295 -1.95 -22.55 -15.11
N SER A 296 -0.66 -22.48 -14.79
CA SER A 296 -0.19 -22.50 -13.41
C SER A 296 -0.64 -21.25 -12.65
N HIS A 297 -0.60 -20.08 -13.29
CA HIS A 297 -0.99 -18.83 -12.65
C HIS A 297 -2.51 -18.71 -12.43
N LEU A 298 -3.33 -19.21 -13.37
CA LEU A 298 -4.79 -19.28 -13.18
C LEU A 298 -5.16 -20.11 -11.96
N ALA A 299 -4.51 -21.26 -11.76
CA ALA A 299 -4.74 -22.10 -10.59
C ALA A 299 -4.39 -21.37 -9.29
N LEU A 300 -3.24 -20.66 -9.27
CA LEU A 300 -2.82 -19.87 -8.11
C LEU A 300 -3.82 -18.74 -7.80
N LEU A 301 -4.21 -17.94 -8.80
CA LEU A 301 -5.16 -16.83 -8.61
C LEU A 301 -6.50 -17.33 -8.05
N LEU A 302 -6.97 -18.49 -8.49
CA LEU A 302 -8.20 -19.08 -7.97
C LEU A 302 -8.03 -19.60 -6.54
N ASN A 303 -6.89 -20.19 -6.19
CA ASN A 303 -6.59 -20.63 -4.83
C ASN A 303 -6.51 -19.47 -3.84
N GLU A 304 -6.12 -18.27 -4.30
CA GLU A 304 -6.09 -17.03 -3.51
C GLU A 304 -7.41 -16.22 -3.59
N ASP A 305 -8.49 -16.80 -4.13
CA ASP A 305 -9.79 -16.15 -4.34
C ASP A 305 -9.74 -14.86 -5.18
N GLN A 306 -8.68 -14.68 -5.98
CA GLN A 306 -8.52 -13.59 -6.93
C GLN A 306 -9.27 -13.85 -8.25
N VAL A 307 -10.60 -13.99 -8.16
CA VAL A 307 -11.46 -14.39 -9.29
C VAL A 307 -11.46 -13.38 -10.45
N ARG A 308 -11.46 -12.07 -10.17
CA ARG A 308 -11.47 -11.04 -11.22
C ARG A 308 -10.18 -11.04 -12.06
N PRO A 309 -8.97 -11.04 -11.46
CA PRO A 309 -7.72 -11.27 -12.19
C PRO A 309 -7.74 -12.56 -13.01
N ALA A 310 -8.25 -13.66 -12.44
CA ALA A 310 -8.30 -14.95 -13.13
C ALA A 310 -9.19 -14.90 -14.39
N LEU A 311 -10.36 -14.25 -14.33
CA LEU A 311 -11.25 -14.09 -15.50
C LEU A 311 -10.60 -13.28 -16.63
N ARG A 312 -9.87 -12.21 -16.30
CA ARG A 312 -9.12 -11.43 -17.29
C ARG A 312 -8.05 -12.27 -17.97
N LEU A 313 -7.24 -12.99 -17.18
CA LEU A 313 -6.19 -13.86 -17.69
C LEU A 313 -6.77 -14.98 -18.58
N ALA A 314 -7.87 -15.61 -18.17
CA ALA A 314 -8.54 -16.64 -18.98
C ALA A 314 -9.05 -16.08 -20.32
N THR A 315 -9.61 -14.86 -20.32
CA THR A 315 -10.06 -14.18 -21.54
C THR A 315 -8.89 -13.92 -22.50
N GLU A 316 -7.77 -13.43 -21.99
CA GLU A 316 -6.55 -13.21 -22.77
C GLU A 316 -6.02 -14.53 -23.37
N CYS A 317 -6.01 -15.61 -22.59
CA CYS A 317 -5.55 -16.91 -23.08
C CYS A 317 -6.43 -17.46 -24.20
N ILE A 318 -7.74 -17.26 -24.14
CA ILE A 318 -8.67 -17.68 -25.20
C ILE A 318 -8.52 -16.82 -26.46
N HIS A 319 -8.21 -15.53 -26.30
CA HIS A 319 -7.88 -14.67 -27.45
C HIS A 319 -6.57 -15.09 -28.12
N LEU A 320 -5.58 -15.51 -27.32
CA LEU A 320 -4.33 -16.03 -27.83
C LEU A 320 -4.54 -17.38 -28.51
N ASP A 321 -5.10 -18.36 -27.81
CA ASP A 321 -5.47 -19.66 -28.34
C ASP A 321 -6.97 -19.93 -28.16
N PRO A 322 -7.76 -19.92 -29.26
CA PRO A 322 -9.17 -20.27 -29.20
C PRO A 322 -9.46 -21.65 -28.61
N ASN A 323 -8.50 -22.57 -28.55
CA ASN A 323 -8.68 -23.90 -27.94
C ASN A 323 -8.29 -23.96 -26.47
N PHE A 324 -7.82 -22.85 -25.89
CA PHE A 324 -7.40 -22.80 -24.50
C PHE A 324 -8.53 -23.23 -23.55
N MET A 325 -8.16 -24.09 -22.60
CA MET A 325 -8.97 -24.56 -21.48
C MET A 325 -8.08 -24.73 -20.27
N PRO A 326 -8.51 -24.35 -19.05
CA PRO A 326 -7.78 -24.64 -17.83
C PRO A 326 -7.44 -26.13 -17.71
N ASP A 327 -6.27 -26.48 -17.19
CA ASP A 327 -5.85 -27.89 -17.08
C ASP A 327 -6.61 -28.66 -16.00
N GLN A 328 -7.04 -27.96 -14.95
CA GLN A 328 -7.79 -28.55 -13.84
C GLN A 328 -9.30 -28.35 -14.01
N PRO A 329 -10.11 -29.41 -13.81
CA PRO A 329 -11.57 -29.31 -13.91
C PRO A 329 -12.14 -28.32 -12.90
N GLU A 330 -11.59 -28.23 -11.70
CA GLU A 330 -12.02 -27.26 -10.68
C GLU A 330 -11.77 -25.81 -11.10
N SER A 331 -10.62 -25.51 -11.71
CA SER A 331 -10.34 -24.16 -12.22
C SER A 331 -11.29 -23.77 -13.34
N ALA A 332 -11.57 -24.69 -14.29
CA ALA A 332 -12.52 -24.47 -15.37
C ALA A 332 -13.95 -24.24 -14.84
N ALA A 333 -14.37 -25.04 -13.85
CA ALA A 333 -15.65 -24.92 -13.16
C ALA A 333 -15.81 -23.53 -12.52
N ARG A 334 -14.87 -23.16 -11.64
CA ARG A 334 -14.90 -21.87 -10.92
C ARG A 334 -14.90 -20.67 -11.89
N LEU A 335 -14.13 -20.74 -12.97
CA LEU A 335 -14.11 -19.68 -13.98
C LEU A 335 -15.41 -19.61 -14.79
N ALA A 336 -16.01 -20.75 -15.15
CA ALA A 336 -17.28 -20.79 -15.87
C ALA A 336 -18.41 -20.17 -15.05
N ASP A 337 -18.52 -20.54 -13.77
CA ASP A 337 -19.53 -20.02 -12.85
C ASP A 337 -19.32 -18.52 -12.59
N ALA A 338 -18.08 -18.10 -12.33
CA ALA A 338 -17.75 -16.71 -12.11
C ALA A 338 -18.00 -15.84 -13.36
N ALA A 339 -17.67 -16.34 -14.54
CA ALA A 339 -17.94 -15.65 -15.80
C ALA A 339 -19.46 -15.51 -16.05
N ALA A 340 -20.23 -16.56 -15.78
CA ALA A 340 -21.69 -16.53 -15.92
C ALA A 340 -22.33 -15.52 -14.95
N ALA A 341 -21.90 -15.53 -13.68
CA ALA A 341 -22.38 -14.61 -12.65
C ALA A 341 -22.06 -13.13 -12.96
N GLN A 342 -20.93 -12.86 -13.61
CA GLN A 342 -20.53 -11.51 -14.02
C GLN A 342 -21.05 -11.08 -15.39
N GLY A 343 -21.87 -11.91 -16.06
CA GLY A 343 -22.43 -11.60 -17.38
C GLY A 343 -21.41 -11.66 -18.52
N MET A 344 -20.25 -12.28 -18.32
CA MET A 344 -19.24 -12.51 -19.36
C MET A 344 -19.65 -13.70 -20.24
N THR A 345 -20.80 -13.58 -20.93
CA THR A 345 -21.51 -14.67 -21.62
C THR A 345 -20.64 -15.48 -22.57
N GLN A 346 -19.77 -14.83 -23.35
CA GLN A 346 -18.89 -15.52 -24.31
C GLN A 346 -17.85 -16.41 -23.63
N LEU A 347 -17.20 -15.89 -22.57
CA LEU A 347 -16.23 -16.64 -21.77
C LEU A 347 -16.91 -17.80 -21.05
N ALA A 348 -18.05 -17.53 -20.40
CA ALA A 348 -18.83 -18.54 -19.69
C ALA A 348 -19.26 -19.66 -20.63
N LEU A 349 -19.80 -19.31 -21.80
CA LEU A 349 -20.22 -20.29 -22.81
C LEU A 349 -19.04 -21.11 -23.33
N LYS A 350 -17.90 -20.48 -23.59
CA LYS A 350 -16.68 -21.16 -24.04
C LYS A 350 -16.24 -22.22 -23.03
N LEU A 351 -16.11 -21.83 -21.76
CA LEU A 351 -15.69 -22.71 -20.66
C LEU A 351 -16.72 -23.82 -20.42
N ALA A 352 -18.00 -23.47 -20.30
CA ALA A 352 -19.08 -24.42 -20.04
C ALA A 352 -19.27 -25.44 -21.17
N ARG A 353 -19.18 -25.02 -22.43
CA ARG A 353 -19.30 -25.90 -23.61
C ARG A 353 -18.08 -26.82 -23.77
N GLY A 354 -16.89 -26.35 -23.42
CA GLY A 354 -15.67 -27.16 -23.48
C GLY A 354 -15.53 -28.18 -22.35
N TYR A 355 -16.13 -27.90 -21.19
CA TYR A 355 -16.06 -28.75 -20.00
C TYR A 355 -16.44 -30.22 -20.26
N PRO A 356 -17.65 -30.56 -20.78
CA PRO A 356 -18.03 -31.96 -21.00
C PRO A 356 -17.18 -32.65 -22.06
N ASN A 357 -16.58 -31.90 -22.99
CA ASN A 357 -15.67 -32.46 -24.01
C ASN A 357 -14.31 -32.83 -23.40
N ARG A 358 -13.81 -32.03 -22.46
CA ARG A 358 -12.50 -32.23 -21.82
C ARG A 358 -12.57 -33.26 -20.68
N TRP A 359 -13.65 -33.24 -19.90
CA TRP A 359 -13.84 -34.13 -18.75
C TRP A 359 -15.22 -34.82 -18.75
N PRO A 360 -15.51 -35.69 -19.72
CA PRO A 360 -16.82 -36.36 -19.83
C PRO A 360 -17.14 -37.29 -18.64
N ARG A 361 -16.15 -37.67 -17.82
CA ARG A 361 -16.35 -38.53 -16.65
C ARG A 361 -16.54 -37.76 -15.34
N ASP A 362 -16.28 -36.46 -15.31
CA ASP A 362 -16.50 -35.61 -14.13
C ASP A 362 -18.00 -35.51 -13.84
N GLY A 363 -18.39 -35.61 -12.56
CA GLY A 363 -19.79 -35.53 -12.15
C GLY A 363 -20.49 -34.24 -12.55
N ARG A 364 -19.74 -33.14 -12.73
CA ARG A 364 -20.27 -31.82 -13.11
C ARG A 364 -20.43 -31.63 -14.63
N ALA A 365 -20.01 -32.58 -15.45
CA ALA A 365 -20.08 -32.44 -16.91
C ALA A 365 -21.51 -32.18 -17.45
N PRO A 366 -22.58 -32.85 -16.96
CA PRO A 366 -23.95 -32.55 -17.37
C PRO A 366 -24.38 -31.12 -16.99
N TYR A 367 -23.99 -30.67 -15.80
CA TYR A 367 -24.30 -29.32 -15.29
C TYR A 367 -23.72 -28.24 -16.20
N TYR A 368 -22.41 -28.30 -16.52
CA TYR A 368 -21.78 -27.29 -17.38
C TYR A 368 -22.25 -27.39 -18.84
N GLY A 369 -22.57 -28.59 -19.32
CA GLY A 369 -23.24 -28.74 -20.61
C GLY A 369 -24.59 -28.03 -20.65
N LEU A 370 -25.41 -28.19 -19.60
CA LEU A 370 -26.71 -27.53 -19.50
C LEU A 370 -26.56 -26.01 -19.32
N LEU A 371 -25.57 -25.55 -18.56
CA LEU A 371 -25.23 -24.13 -18.45
C LEU A 371 -24.92 -23.53 -19.83
N ALA A 372 -24.13 -24.22 -20.65
CA ALA A 372 -23.85 -23.78 -22.02
C ALA A 372 -25.11 -23.69 -22.89
N ALA A 373 -26.03 -24.66 -22.78
CA ALA A 373 -27.31 -24.63 -23.49
C ALA A 373 -28.20 -23.45 -23.05
N ARG A 374 -28.27 -23.17 -21.74
CA ARG A 374 -29.00 -22.01 -21.20
C ARG A 374 -28.40 -20.69 -21.70
N LEU A 375 -27.07 -20.54 -21.66
CA LEU A 375 -26.41 -19.34 -22.17
C LEU A 375 -26.67 -19.12 -23.67
N LEU A 376 -26.70 -20.19 -24.47
CA LEU A 376 -27.05 -20.11 -25.89
C LEU A 376 -28.50 -19.64 -26.11
N ALA A 377 -29.47 -20.25 -25.43
CA ALA A 377 -30.89 -19.94 -25.60
C ALA A 377 -31.25 -18.55 -25.05
N GLU A 378 -30.87 -18.27 -23.81
CA GLU A 378 -31.37 -17.12 -23.05
C GLU A 378 -30.54 -15.85 -23.26
N ARG A 379 -29.22 -15.98 -23.48
CA ARG A 379 -28.32 -14.82 -23.58
C ARG A 379 -27.85 -14.53 -25.00
N MET A 380 -27.74 -15.56 -25.85
CA MET A 380 -27.29 -15.41 -27.24
C MET A 380 -28.41 -15.48 -28.27
N GLY A 381 -29.64 -15.85 -27.87
CA GLY A 381 -30.76 -16.01 -28.79
C GLY A 381 -30.60 -17.17 -29.78
N GLN A 382 -29.66 -18.09 -29.52
CA GLN A 382 -29.32 -19.22 -30.39
C GLN A 382 -30.06 -20.49 -29.94
N ALA A 383 -31.39 -20.40 -29.89
CA ALA A 383 -32.25 -21.46 -29.35
C ALA A 383 -32.09 -22.81 -30.10
N ALA A 384 -31.94 -22.77 -31.43
CA ALA A 384 -31.71 -23.99 -32.22
C ALA A 384 -30.40 -24.71 -31.84
N GLU A 385 -29.30 -23.97 -31.61
CA GLU A 385 -28.02 -24.56 -31.21
C GLU A 385 -28.08 -25.07 -29.76
N ALA A 386 -28.78 -24.36 -28.87
CA ALA A 386 -29.05 -24.81 -27.52
C ALA A 386 -29.80 -26.16 -27.49
N GLY A 387 -30.81 -26.32 -28.35
CA GLY A 387 -31.57 -27.56 -28.49
C GLY A 387 -30.72 -28.73 -29.00
N VAL A 388 -29.85 -28.49 -29.98
CA VAL A 388 -28.89 -29.51 -30.47
C VAL A 388 -27.93 -29.92 -29.35
N LEU A 389 -27.40 -28.97 -28.58
CA LEU A 389 -26.49 -29.25 -27.49
C LEU A 389 -27.17 -30.04 -26.37
N ALA A 390 -28.36 -29.62 -25.94
CA ALA A 390 -29.14 -30.31 -24.91
C ALA A 390 -29.54 -31.73 -25.32
N ASN A 391 -29.94 -31.96 -26.57
CA ASN A 391 -30.21 -33.31 -27.07
C ASN A 391 -28.96 -34.20 -27.07
N LYS A 392 -27.79 -33.67 -27.44
CA LYS A 392 -26.52 -34.40 -27.35
C LYS A 392 -26.16 -34.76 -25.90
N LEU A 393 -26.41 -33.86 -24.95
CA LEU A 393 -26.20 -34.12 -23.53
C LEU A 393 -27.13 -35.23 -23.01
N LEU A 394 -28.39 -35.24 -23.46
CA LEU A 394 -29.36 -36.27 -23.10
C LEU A 394 -28.97 -37.65 -23.63
N GLN A 395 -28.38 -37.73 -24.83
CA GLN A 395 -27.82 -38.96 -25.38
C GLN A 395 -26.55 -39.41 -24.64
N ALA A 396 -25.69 -38.48 -24.24
CA ALA A 396 -24.41 -38.78 -23.61
C ALA A 396 -24.50 -39.09 -22.09
N PHE A 397 -25.49 -38.51 -21.40
CA PHE A 397 -25.61 -38.55 -19.93
C PHE A 397 -26.99 -39.01 -19.44
N GLY A 398 -27.79 -39.63 -20.30
CA GLY A 398 -29.22 -39.94 -20.06
C GLY A 398 -29.57 -40.86 -18.89
N ASP A 399 -28.60 -41.49 -18.24
CA ASP A 399 -28.79 -42.35 -17.06
C ASP A 399 -28.51 -41.64 -15.72
N ARG A 400 -28.15 -40.36 -15.76
CA ARG A 400 -27.78 -39.56 -14.58
C ARG A 400 -28.97 -38.71 -14.07
N PRO A 401 -29.00 -38.32 -12.77
CA PRO A 401 -30.13 -37.57 -12.20
C PRO A 401 -30.41 -36.23 -12.91
N GLU A 402 -29.41 -35.64 -13.56
CA GLU A 402 -29.51 -34.38 -14.29
C GLU A 402 -30.35 -34.49 -15.58
N ARG A 403 -30.75 -35.70 -15.99
CA ARG A 403 -31.64 -35.95 -17.14
C ARG A 403 -32.94 -35.15 -17.04
N ALA A 404 -33.57 -35.15 -15.87
CA ALA A 404 -34.85 -34.46 -15.65
C ALA A 404 -34.72 -32.94 -15.88
N GLU A 405 -33.58 -32.35 -15.52
CA GLU A 405 -33.31 -30.93 -15.73
C GLU A 405 -33.06 -30.58 -17.20
N ILE A 406 -32.41 -31.48 -17.95
CA ILE A 406 -32.19 -31.30 -19.39
C ILE A 406 -33.51 -31.43 -20.16
N GLU A 407 -34.36 -32.39 -19.81
CA GLU A 407 -35.71 -32.56 -20.38
C GLU A 407 -36.61 -31.36 -20.07
N ALA A 408 -36.57 -30.86 -18.83
CA ALA A 408 -37.29 -29.66 -18.44
C ALA A 408 -36.82 -28.42 -19.20
N PHE A 409 -35.51 -28.27 -19.43
CA PHE A 409 -34.97 -27.17 -20.23
C PHE A 409 -35.45 -27.21 -21.69
N LEU A 410 -35.43 -28.40 -22.31
CA LEU A 410 -35.92 -28.60 -23.68
C LEU A 410 -37.41 -28.24 -23.81
N HIS A 411 -38.23 -28.65 -22.83
CA HIS A 411 -39.66 -28.34 -22.80
C HIS A 411 -39.93 -26.86 -22.54
N ALA A 412 -39.17 -26.21 -21.65
CA ALA A 412 -39.37 -24.79 -21.33
C ALA A 412 -39.09 -23.85 -22.52
N HIS A 413 -38.30 -24.30 -23.49
CA HIS A 413 -37.89 -23.51 -24.65
C HIS A 413 -38.50 -24.00 -25.97
N ASP A 414 -39.44 -24.96 -25.93
CA ASP A 414 -40.03 -25.62 -27.11
C ASP A 414 -38.98 -26.23 -28.08
N LEU A 415 -37.85 -26.71 -27.54
CA LEU A 415 -36.70 -27.21 -28.30
C LEU A 415 -36.71 -28.75 -28.45
N HIS A 416 -37.88 -29.33 -28.71
CA HIS A 416 -37.96 -30.78 -28.87
C HIS A 416 -37.41 -31.24 -30.23
N PRO A 417 -36.68 -32.38 -30.28
CA PRO A 417 -36.33 -32.99 -31.55
C PRO A 417 -37.62 -33.33 -32.29
N ASN A 418 -37.69 -32.93 -33.56
CA ASN A 418 -38.81 -33.24 -34.45
C ASN A 418 -39.10 -34.75 -34.34
N ARG A 419 -40.26 -35.14 -33.79
CA ARG A 419 -40.76 -36.52 -33.79
C ARG A 419 -41.20 -36.87 -35.23
N GLY A 420 -40.24 -36.94 -36.15
CA GLY A 420 -40.48 -37.24 -37.55
C GLY A 420 -39.67 -38.45 -37.97
N GLY A 421 -40.33 -39.60 -38.08
CA GLY A 421 -39.79 -40.78 -38.79
C GLY A 421 -39.98 -42.12 -38.10
N ALA A 422 -41.22 -42.53 -37.78
CA ALA A 422 -41.59 -43.93 -37.64
C ALA A 422 -43.12 -44.12 -37.68
N THR A 423 -43.71 -43.93 -38.85
CA THR A 423 -44.94 -44.65 -39.24
C THR A 423 -44.86 -44.91 -40.73
N ALA A 424 -45.00 -46.18 -41.08
CA ALA A 424 -45.09 -46.72 -42.44
C ALA A 424 -46.27 -46.14 -43.23
#